data_AF-A0A9D1JX41-F1
#
_entry.id   AF-A0A9D1JX41-F1
#
_cell.length_a   1.000
_cell.length_b   1.000
_cell.length_c   1.000
_cell.angle_alpha   90.00
_cell.angle_beta   90.00
_cell.angle_gamma   90.00
#
_symmetry.space_group_name_H-M   'P 1'
#
loop_
_entity.id
_entity.type
_entity.pdbx_description
1 polymer ?
#
loop_
_entity_poly.entity_id
_entity_poly.type
_entity_poly.pdbx_seq_one_letter_code
_entity_poly.pdbx_strand_id
1 'polypeptide(L)'
;MSSINNNYLLKLLNSGNLDLSNLQKSVESTQNGLFDLNSLLSGDSFISKTSSANMFDAINNYGNTTGINGTNGQLSGMTDQNGYFVATGSYASQIQQYQQYIAQLEQQIQEYEQQLQEYKTQLETEKANLEATNEKIATAQQELENYENQKQAKEAEYNNILAQINQAKVNNEDGKQDVIINNLTTQLNTLSTEICTLNTNISNKKAQIQTYQSQAATIQATIADLEEKINTTETLKSTAEAQKCDAQQKLCQAQKAKAAEDAAKARKKAEAAAESKKETQEKANITDGESLMSQLSDETKDYIKDNNIDLTETYENGNAKYAIAPGDTDGEYHVYEMDESGTNGSSITQAKQGNNNLYGMQDCDDGVNVYTVTDTNNDLSDCDYECSTKSYNTASPLSFDLEGDGVKTSDELIRYDIDGDGDLDTINDSADAILVFDADGDGISGEDGSECFGDNTDLDGDGVADGYKDGFEALKALANKEGLVDGVNDNTLDVDDLKILEEKYGLQIKTDGYNSEGSSLFEAGITEINLATTDETTLHKNYDSKSNDLMTQEGATFVVNGEEREYADIWHAMKDE
;
A
#
# COMPACT_ATOMS: atom_id res chain seq x y z
N MET A 1 18.19 -33.09 -18.72
CA MET A 1 18.84 -34.12 -19.56
C MET A 1 19.44 -33.45 -20.79
N SER A 2 20.77 -33.59 -20.95
CA SER A 2 21.55 -33.64 -22.20
C SER A 2 21.21 -32.70 -23.38
N SER A 3 22.01 -31.63 -23.48
CA SER A 3 22.58 -31.00 -24.70
C SER A 3 21.73 -30.95 -25.97
N ILE A 4 21.12 -29.78 -26.24
CA ILE A 4 20.73 -29.39 -27.58
C ILE A 4 22.00 -29.25 -28.43
N ASN A 5 22.08 -30.04 -29.49
CA ASN A 5 23.23 -30.10 -30.37
C ASN A 5 23.30 -28.83 -31.23
N ASN A 6 24.15 -27.87 -30.83
CA ASN A 6 24.40 -26.59 -31.53
C ASN A 6 24.76 -26.74 -33.03
N ASN A 7 25.09 -27.94 -33.52
CA ASN A 7 25.31 -28.21 -34.93
C ASN A 7 24.03 -28.25 -35.79
N TYR A 8 22.84 -28.32 -35.21
CA TYR A 8 21.59 -28.41 -35.99
C TYR A 8 21.13 -27.03 -36.50
N LEU A 9 21.20 -25.99 -35.66
CA LEU A 9 20.89 -24.60 -36.03
C LEU A 9 21.83 -24.06 -37.12
N LEU A 10 23.13 -24.38 -37.04
CA LEU A 10 24.13 -24.00 -38.04
C LEU A 10 23.93 -24.69 -39.41
N LYS A 11 23.25 -25.84 -39.45
CA LYS A 11 22.92 -26.55 -40.69
C LYS A 11 21.69 -25.95 -41.38
N LEU A 12 20.70 -25.50 -40.61
CA LEU A 12 19.51 -24.80 -41.11
C LEU A 12 19.83 -23.43 -41.72
N LEU A 13 20.82 -22.72 -41.14
CA LEU A 13 21.29 -21.44 -41.68
C LEU A 13 22.11 -21.57 -42.98
N ASN A 14 22.73 -22.73 -43.23
CA ASN A 14 23.58 -22.95 -44.41
C ASN A 14 22.88 -23.64 -45.59
N SER A 15 21.70 -24.24 -45.40
CA SER A 15 20.87 -24.74 -46.51
C SER A 15 20.04 -23.59 -47.08
N GLY A 16 20.63 -22.81 -48.00
CA GLY A 16 20.12 -21.56 -48.56
C GLY A 16 18.78 -21.66 -49.32
N ASN A 17 17.70 -21.99 -48.61
CA ASN A 17 16.34 -22.03 -49.14
C ASN A 17 15.29 -21.57 -48.11
N LEU A 18 15.67 -20.63 -47.25
CA LEU A 18 14.73 -19.82 -46.48
C LEU A 18 14.16 -18.75 -47.42
N ASP A 19 12.93 -18.96 -47.88
CA ASP A 19 12.16 -17.94 -48.57
C ASP A 19 11.80 -16.82 -47.59
N LEU A 20 12.73 -15.88 -47.45
CA LEU A 20 12.62 -14.69 -46.61
C LEU A 20 11.55 -13.71 -47.12
N SER A 21 10.95 -13.93 -48.28
CA SER A 21 9.95 -13.01 -48.86
C SER A 21 8.67 -12.93 -48.04
N ASN A 22 8.34 -13.97 -47.25
CA ASN A 22 7.20 -13.95 -46.34
C ASN A 22 7.53 -13.29 -44.99
N LEU A 23 8.77 -13.41 -44.51
CA LEU A 23 9.24 -12.68 -43.32
C LEU A 23 9.37 -11.19 -43.60
N GLN A 24 9.85 -10.81 -44.78
CA GLN A 24 9.99 -9.43 -45.20
C GLN A 24 8.64 -8.73 -45.38
N LYS A 25 7.62 -9.45 -45.88
CA LYS A 25 6.22 -8.96 -45.90
C LYS A 25 5.60 -8.84 -44.52
N SER A 26 5.94 -9.73 -43.59
CA SER A 26 5.47 -9.64 -42.21
C SER A 26 6.09 -8.43 -41.51
N VAL A 27 7.40 -8.20 -41.67
CA VAL A 27 8.12 -7.03 -41.13
C VAL A 27 7.65 -5.71 -41.77
N GLU A 28 7.37 -5.68 -43.07
CA GLU A 28 6.80 -4.49 -43.74
C GLU A 28 5.34 -4.21 -43.32
N SER A 29 4.57 -5.24 -42.95
CA SER A 29 3.22 -5.04 -42.39
C SER A 29 3.25 -4.52 -40.95
N THR A 30 4.27 -4.90 -40.16
CA THR A 30 4.47 -4.39 -38.80
C THR A 30 5.07 -2.98 -38.79
N GLN A 31 5.95 -2.63 -39.74
CA GLN A 31 6.46 -1.26 -39.90
C GLN A 31 5.41 -0.24 -40.35
N ASN A 32 4.36 -0.67 -41.07
CA ASN A 32 3.26 0.21 -41.46
C ASN A 32 2.14 0.31 -40.42
N GLY A 33 2.22 -0.48 -39.33
CA GLY A 33 1.29 -0.44 -38.18
C GLY A 33 1.91 0.16 -36.91
N LEU A 34 3.19 0.53 -36.93
CA LEU A 34 3.87 1.16 -35.80
C LEU A 34 3.70 2.68 -35.89
N PHE A 35 2.92 3.21 -34.95
CA PHE A 35 2.79 4.62 -34.55
C PHE A 35 3.75 5.63 -35.20
N ASP A 36 3.17 6.56 -35.98
CA ASP A 36 3.82 7.82 -36.36
C ASP A 36 3.85 8.76 -35.13
N LEU A 37 4.88 8.62 -34.30
CA LEU A 37 5.13 9.46 -33.12
C LEU A 37 5.38 10.94 -33.45
N ASN A 38 5.55 11.32 -34.72
CA ASN A 38 5.71 12.72 -35.09
C ASN A 38 4.38 13.49 -35.19
N SER A 39 3.21 12.83 -35.11
CA SER A 39 1.92 13.53 -35.03
C SER A 39 1.53 13.95 -33.61
N LEU A 40 2.31 13.56 -32.60
CA LEU A 40 2.06 13.87 -31.18
C LEU A 40 2.84 15.09 -30.65
N LEU A 41 3.81 15.61 -31.42
CA LEU A 41 4.72 16.67 -30.95
C LEU A 41 4.58 18.03 -31.66
N SER A 42 3.55 18.25 -32.49
CA SER A 42 3.21 19.60 -32.95
C SER A 42 1.97 20.10 -32.22
N GLY A 43 2.19 20.90 -31.19
CA GLY A 43 1.18 21.41 -30.26
C GLY A 43 0.05 22.23 -30.88
N ASP A 44 -1.12 22.16 -30.25
CA ASP A 44 -1.70 23.28 -29.51
C ASP A 44 -3.03 22.85 -28.88
N SER A 45 -3.16 23.09 -27.57
CA SER A 45 -4.38 23.17 -26.74
C SER A 45 -5.49 22.12 -26.93
N PHE A 46 -5.70 21.27 -25.91
CA PHE A 46 -7.00 20.61 -25.70
C PHE A 46 -7.45 20.68 -24.23
N ILE A 47 -7.57 21.92 -23.73
CA ILE A 47 -8.65 22.26 -22.79
C ILE A 47 -9.75 22.91 -23.62
N SER A 48 -10.86 22.18 -23.88
CA SER A 48 -12.23 22.70 -24.05
C SER A 48 -13.09 21.86 -25.02
N LYS A 49 -14.09 21.19 -24.43
CA LYS A 49 -15.45 20.94 -24.96
C LYS A 49 -15.62 20.07 -26.22
N THR A 50 -15.95 18.81 -25.99
CA THR A 50 -16.98 18.10 -26.76
C THR A 50 -17.81 17.21 -25.85
N SER A 51 -19.03 17.71 -25.57
CA SER A 51 -20.29 16.97 -25.42
C SER A 51 -20.22 15.47 -25.10
N SER A 52 -20.49 15.18 -23.83
CA SER A 52 -21.10 13.96 -23.31
C SER A 52 -22.43 13.65 -24.01
N ALA A 53 -22.39 12.71 -24.96
CA ALA A 53 -23.57 11.96 -25.40
C ALA A 53 -23.13 10.63 -26.02
N ASN A 54 -23.73 9.54 -25.53
CA ASN A 54 -23.80 8.21 -26.16
C ASN A 54 -22.66 7.20 -25.91
N MET A 55 -22.34 6.92 -24.65
CA MET A 55 -21.67 5.65 -24.29
C MET A 55 -22.46 4.80 -23.27
N PHE A 56 -23.64 5.26 -22.83
CA PHE A 56 -24.52 4.54 -21.89
C PHE A 56 -25.60 3.67 -22.57
N ASP A 57 -25.75 3.73 -23.90
CA ASP A 57 -26.84 3.04 -24.60
C ASP A 57 -26.50 1.60 -25.07
N ALA A 58 -25.24 1.16 -24.93
CA ALA A 58 -24.81 -0.13 -25.48
C ALA A 58 -25.10 -1.37 -24.59
N ILE A 59 -25.53 -1.20 -23.34
CA ILE A 59 -25.76 -2.34 -22.41
C ILE A 59 -27.24 -2.77 -22.37
N ASN A 60 -28.18 -1.99 -22.90
CA ASN A 60 -29.62 -2.28 -22.77
C ASN A 60 -30.22 -3.20 -23.85
N ASN A 61 -29.42 -3.95 -24.61
CA ASN A 61 -29.97 -4.75 -25.72
C ASN A 61 -29.42 -6.17 -25.80
N TYR A 62 -29.59 -6.95 -24.73
CA TYR A 62 -29.79 -8.39 -24.83
C TYR A 62 -30.88 -8.82 -23.85
N GLY A 63 -32.06 -9.12 -24.40
CA GLY A 63 -33.23 -9.50 -23.64
C GLY A 63 -33.23 -10.95 -23.15
N ASN A 64 -33.82 -11.09 -21.97
CA ASN A 64 -34.76 -12.15 -21.61
C ASN A 64 -34.22 -13.49 -21.09
N THR A 65 -34.01 -13.56 -19.77
CA THR A 65 -34.64 -14.60 -18.94
C THR A 65 -35.07 -14.04 -17.59
N THR A 66 -36.29 -14.43 -17.24
CA THR A 66 -37.12 -14.05 -16.09
C THR A 66 -36.47 -14.14 -14.70
N GLY A 67 -36.53 -13.03 -13.96
CA GLY A 67 -37.09 -13.05 -12.61
C GLY A 67 -36.14 -12.79 -11.44
N ILE A 68 -35.79 -11.52 -11.18
CA ILE A 68 -35.63 -10.99 -9.81
C ILE A 68 -36.19 -9.57 -9.78
N ASN A 69 -37.30 -9.39 -9.07
CA ASN A 69 -37.86 -8.09 -8.68
C ASN A 69 -37.11 -7.63 -7.43
N GLY A 70 -36.41 -6.50 -7.50
CA GLY A 70 -35.76 -5.89 -6.35
C GLY A 70 -35.16 -4.52 -6.67
N THR A 71 -36.00 -3.47 -6.68
CA THR A 71 -35.62 -2.07 -6.39
C THR A 71 -34.39 -1.49 -7.11
N ASN A 72 -34.43 -1.39 -8.44
CA ASN A 72 -33.64 -0.39 -9.17
C ASN A 72 -34.41 0.93 -9.23
N GLY A 73 -34.36 1.67 -8.12
CA GLY A 73 -34.92 3.03 -8.00
C GLY A 73 -33.92 4.08 -8.43
N GLN A 74 -34.04 4.53 -9.68
CA GLN A 74 -33.60 5.81 -10.27
C GLN A 74 -32.54 6.65 -9.52
N LEU A 75 -31.31 6.61 -10.04
CA LEU A 75 -30.11 7.36 -9.64
C LEU A 75 -30.01 8.80 -10.20
N SER A 76 -31.09 9.38 -10.72
CA SER A 76 -31.02 10.58 -11.58
C SER A 76 -30.76 11.91 -10.85
N GLY A 77 -30.08 11.90 -9.70
CA GLY A 77 -29.77 13.13 -8.95
C GLY A 77 -28.71 13.02 -7.85
N MET A 78 -27.91 11.95 -7.82
CA MET A 78 -26.94 11.70 -6.73
C MET A 78 -25.47 11.79 -7.15
N THR A 79 -25.20 11.83 -8.46
CA THR A 79 -23.88 12.01 -9.04
C THR A 79 -23.90 13.17 -10.01
N ASP A 80 -22.79 13.89 -10.11
CA ASP A 80 -22.59 14.89 -11.15
C ASP A 80 -22.32 14.22 -12.51
N GLN A 81 -22.12 15.04 -13.53
CA GLN A 81 -21.84 14.63 -14.90
C GLN A 81 -20.51 13.86 -15.08
N ASN A 82 -19.69 13.76 -14.03
CA ASN A 82 -18.44 13.01 -14.00
C ASN A 82 -18.55 11.74 -13.12
N GLY A 83 -19.74 11.42 -12.59
CA GLY A 83 -19.96 10.28 -11.70
C GLY A 83 -19.60 10.55 -10.23
N TYR A 84 -19.23 11.78 -9.86
CA TYR A 84 -18.88 12.13 -8.49
C TYR A 84 -20.11 12.46 -7.66
N PHE A 85 -20.14 11.99 -6.41
CA PHE A 85 -21.28 12.16 -5.51
C PHE A 85 -21.56 13.62 -5.11
N VAL A 86 -22.84 14.02 -5.11
CA VAL A 86 -23.29 15.37 -4.68
C VAL A 86 -24.27 15.27 -3.52
N ALA A 87 -23.80 15.60 -2.31
CA ALA A 87 -24.62 15.58 -1.10
C ALA A 87 -25.66 16.73 -1.06
N THR A 88 -26.93 16.42 -0.78
CA THR A 88 -27.97 17.43 -0.50
C THR A 88 -28.77 17.07 0.77
N GLY A 89 -29.08 18.05 1.63
CA GLY A 89 -29.96 17.88 2.81
C GLY A 89 -29.28 17.82 4.19
N SER A 90 -30.02 17.40 5.22
CA SER A 90 -29.55 17.25 6.61
C SER A 90 -28.44 16.20 6.74
N TYR A 91 -27.55 16.31 7.74
CA TYR A 91 -26.50 15.31 8.00
C TYR A 91 -27.04 13.88 8.16
N ALA A 92 -28.26 13.70 8.69
CA ALA A 92 -28.88 12.37 8.79
C ALA A 92 -29.17 11.76 7.41
N SER A 93 -29.62 12.57 6.45
CA SER A 93 -29.85 12.12 5.07
C SER A 93 -28.55 11.85 4.35
N GLN A 94 -27.51 12.67 4.54
CA GLN A 94 -26.19 12.46 3.95
C GLN A 94 -25.56 11.15 4.44
N ILE A 95 -25.63 10.86 5.74
CA ILE A 95 -25.17 9.59 6.33
C ILE A 95 -25.85 8.39 5.66
N GLN A 96 -27.17 8.44 5.51
CA GLN A 96 -27.92 7.34 4.88
C GLN A 96 -27.53 7.14 3.42
N GLN A 97 -27.29 8.22 2.67
CA GLN A 97 -26.87 8.15 1.27
C GLN A 97 -25.46 7.54 1.14
N TYR A 98 -24.50 7.96 1.98
CA TYR A 98 -23.16 7.37 1.97
C TYR A 98 -23.18 5.88 2.34
N GLN A 99 -23.99 5.48 3.32
CA GLN A 99 -24.16 4.06 3.67
C GLN A 99 -24.71 3.24 2.49
N GLN A 100 -25.66 3.77 1.73
CA GLN A 100 -26.20 3.10 0.54
C GLN A 100 -25.16 2.99 -0.58
N TYR A 101 -24.41 4.07 -0.83
CA TYR A 101 -23.38 4.07 -1.85
C TYR A 101 -22.22 3.11 -1.52
N ILE A 102 -21.77 3.06 -0.27
CA ILE A 102 -20.78 2.09 0.20
C ILE A 102 -21.26 0.66 -0.03
N ALA A 103 -22.51 0.35 0.32
CA ALA A 103 -23.06 -1.00 0.11
C ALA A 103 -23.12 -1.40 -1.37
N GLN A 104 -23.38 -0.44 -2.27
CA GLN A 104 -23.34 -0.69 -3.72
C GLN A 104 -21.92 -0.96 -4.22
N LEU A 105 -20.94 -0.19 -3.78
CA LEU A 105 -19.54 -0.40 -4.12
C LEU A 105 -19.02 -1.74 -3.59
N GLU A 106 -19.43 -2.14 -2.38
CA GLU A 106 -19.10 -3.47 -1.82
C GLU A 106 -19.63 -4.61 -2.68
N GLN A 107 -20.87 -4.49 -3.16
CA GLN A 107 -21.42 -5.48 -4.07
C GLN A 107 -20.66 -5.52 -5.39
N GLN A 108 -20.34 -4.35 -5.96
CA GLN A 108 -19.62 -4.25 -7.23
C GLN A 108 -18.21 -4.85 -7.12
N ILE A 109 -17.49 -4.62 -6.02
CA ILE A 109 -16.18 -5.21 -5.74
C ILE A 109 -16.28 -6.74 -5.70
N GLN A 110 -17.29 -7.30 -5.02
CA GLN A 110 -17.52 -8.76 -4.99
C GLN A 110 -17.78 -9.35 -6.38
N GLU A 111 -18.54 -8.63 -7.22
CA GLU A 111 -18.79 -9.05 -8.61
C GLU A 111 -17.49 -9.06 -9.43
N TYR A 112 -16.60 -8.06 -9.26
CA TYR A 112 -15.29 -8.05 -9.91
C TYR A 112 -14.37 -9.16 -9.41
N GLU A 113 -14.34 -9.44 -8.11
CA GLU A 113 -13.57 -10.56 -7.55
C GLU A 113 -14.01 -11.91 -8.13
N GLN A 114 -15.32 -12.11 -8.29
CA GLN A 114 -15.85 -13.31 -8.91
C GLN A 114 -15.44 -13.42 -10.39
N GLN A 115 -15.51 -12.32 -11.14
CA GLN A 115 -15.08 -12.29 -12.55
C GLN A 115 -13.59 -12.59 -12.70
N LEU A 116 -12.74 -12.01 -11.84
CA LEU A 116 -11.30 -12.28 -11.85
C LEU A 116 -11.01 -13.75 -11.58
N GLN A 117 -11.68 -14.36 -10.62
CA GLN A 117 -11.51 -15.78 -10.35
C GLN A 117 -11.90 -16.65 -11.55
N GLU A 118 -12.98 -16.29 -12.25
CA GLU A 118 -13.41 -16.98 -13.47
C GLU A 118 -12.38 -16.84 -14.59
N TYR A 119 -11.89 -15.62 -14.85
CA TYR A 119 -10.89 -15.38 -15.90
C TYR A 119 -9.56 -16.06 -15.60
N LYS A 120 -9.07 -16.01 -14.35
CA LYS A 120 -7.84 -16.70 -13.95
C LYS A 120 -7.97 -18.22 -14.13
N THR A 121 -9.15 -18.79 -13.86
CA THR A 121 -9.41 -20.22 -14.10
C THR A 121 -9.41 -20.57 -15.60
N GLN A 122 -10.01 -19.71 -16.44
CA GLN A 122 -10.01 -19.88 -17.89
C GLN A 122 -8.59 -19.76 -18.47
N LEU A 123 -7.80 -18.80 -17.99
CA LEU A 123 -6.41 -18.57 -18.39
C LEU A 123 -5.55 -19.81 -18.18
N GLU A 124 -5.61 -20.39 -16.97
CA GLU A 124 -4.85 -21.60 -16.64
C GLU A 124 -5.30 -22.81 -17.48
N THR A 125 -6.59 -22.90 -17.79
CA THR A 125 -7.11 -23.94 -18.70
C THR A 125 -6.54 -23.77 -20.12
N GLU A 126 -6.48 -22.55 -20.63
CA GLU A 126 -5.95 -22.30 -21.98
C GLU A 126 -4.43 -22.46 -22.05
N LYS A 127 -3.68 -22.10 -21.00
CA LYS A 127 -2.23 -22.40 -20.91
C LYS A 127 -1.97 -23.91 -20.99
N ALA A 128 -2.75 -24.72 -20.26
CA ALA A 128 -2.66 -26.18 -20.33
C ALA A 128 -3.02 -26.72 -21.72
N ASN A 129 -4.04 -26.15 -22.39
CA ASN A 129 -4.39 -26.51 -23.77
C ASN A 129 -3.27 -26.19 -24.77
N LEU A 130 -2.58 -25.06 -24.58
CA LEU A 130 -1.45 -24.64 -25.40
C LEU A 130 -0.29 -25.63 -25.26
N GLU A 131 0.07 -25.99 -24.02
CA GLU A 131 1.11 -26.98 -23.74
C GLU A 131 0.80 -28.32 -24.40
N ALA A 132 -0.41 -28.86 -24.18
CA ALA A 132 -0.84 -30.12 -24.80
C ALA A 132 -0.86 -30.05 -26.34
N THR A 133 -1.08 -28.88 -26.92
CA THR A 133 -1.02 -28.67 -28.38
C THR A 133 0.42 -28.65 -28.88
N ASN A 134 1.33 -28.01 -28.13
CA ASN A 134 2.76 -28.00 -28.43
C ASN A 134 3.38 -29.41 -28.35
N GLU A 135 2.95 -30.23 -27.40
CA GLU A 135 3.37 -31.64 -27.33
C GLU A 135 2.94 -32.44 -28.58
N LYS A 136 1.71 -32.21 -29.07
CA LYS A 136 1.23 -32.83 -30.32
C LYS A 136 2.05 -32.38 -31.52
N ILE A 137 2.47 -31.11 -31.57
CA ILE A 137 3.36 -30.59 -32.62
C ILE A 137 4.70 -31.32 -32.57
N ALA A 138 5.34 -31.39 -31.40
CA ALA A 138 6.63 -32.05 -31.22
C ALA A 138 6.57 -33.54 -31.62
N THR A 139 5.53 -34.24 -31.20
CA THR A 139 5.30 -35.66 -31.57
C THR A 139 5.15 -35.81 -33.09
N ALA A 140 4.32 -34.97 -33.72
CA ALA A 140 4.11 -35.02 -35.16
C ALA A 140 5.38 -34.68 -35.96
N GLN A 141 6.23 -33.77 -35.46
CA GLN A 141 7.53 -33.45 -36.05
C GLN A 141 8.50 -34.63 -35.98
N GLN A 142 8.53 -35.36 -34.86
CA GLN A 142 9.36 -36.56 -34.72
C GLN A 142 8.92 -37.68 -35.68
N GLU A 143 7.60 -37.90 -35.81
CA GLU A 143 7.07 -38.86 -36.78
C GLU A 143 7.39 -38.46 -38.22
N LEU A 144 7.32 -37.17 -38.54
CA LEU A 144 7.70 -36.64 -39.84
C LEU A 144 9.17 -36.93 -40.16
N GLU A 145 10.09 -36.65 -39.23
CA GLU A 145 11.51 -36.94 -39.38
C GLU A 145 11.75 -38.44 -39.62
N ASN A 146 11.06 -39.30 -38.87
CA ASN A 146 11.13 -40.75 -39.06
C ASN A 146 10.70 -41.18 -40.47
N TYR A 147 9.65 -40.59 -41.04
CA TYR A 147 9.25 -40.88 -42.41
C TYR A 147 10.23 -40.35 -43.46
N GLU A 148 10.81 -39.16 -43.24
CA GLU A 148 11.82 -38.58 -44.13
C GLU A 148 13.09 -39.45 -44.16
N ASN A 149 13.54 -39.96 -43.00
CA ASN A 149 14.67 -40.89 -42.88
C ASN A 149 14.39 -42.23 -43.57
N GLN A 150 13.21 -42.82 -43.37
CA GLN A 150 12.81 -44.05 -44.06
C GLN A 150 12.78 -43.87 -45.58
N LYS A 151 12.26 -42.73 -46.05
CA LYS A 151 12.23 -42.40 -47.48
C LYS A 151 13.65 -42.32 -48.05
N GLN A 152 14.56 -41.62 -47.37
CA GLN A 152 15.94 -41.49 -47.82
C GLN A 152 16.64 -42.86 -47.93
N ALA A 153 16.45 -43.74 -46.93
CA ALA A 153 16.99 -45.09 -46.97
C ALA A 153 16.45 -45.90 -48.16
N LYS A 154 15.15 -45.76 -48.46
CA LYS A 154 14.51 -46.43 -49.60
C LYS A 154 14.94 -45.88 -50.94
N GLU A 155 15.16 -44.57 -51.06
CA GLU A 155 15.73 -43.96 -52.26
C GLU A 155 17.17 -44.43 -52.52
N ALA A 156 17.97 -44.64 -51.47
CA ALA A 156 19.30 -45.22 -51.60
C ALA A 156 19.25 -46.68 -52.09
N GLU A 157 18.33 -47.50 -51.55
CA GLU A 157 18.10 -48.88 -51.99
C GLU A 157 17.66 -48.91 -53.47
N TYR A 158 16.73 -48.04 -53.85
CA TYR A 158 16.24 -47.89 -55.22
C TYR A 158 17.38 -47.59 -56.20
N ASN A 159 18.24 -46.62 -55.87
CA ASN A 159 19.36 -46.23 -56.72
C ASN A 159 20.41 -47.33 -56.86
N ASN A 160 20.65 -48.12 -55.80
CA ASN A 160 21.53 -49.28 -55.86
C ASN A 160 20.99 -50.35 -56.82
N ILE A 161 19.70 -50.71 -56.70
CA ILE A 161 19.07 -51.68 -57.60
C ILE A 161 19.08 -51.19 -59.04
N LEU A 162 18.81 -49.90 -59.28
CA LEU A 162 18.88 -49.29 -60.61
C LEU A 162 20.28 -49.43 -61.22
N ALA A 163 21.33 -49.21 -60.43
CA ALA A 163 22.71 -49.40 -60.87
C ALA A 163 23.01 -50.87 -61.21
N GLN A 164 22.53 -51.82 -60.39
CA GLN A 164 22.68 -53.25 -60.66
C GLN A 164 21.97 -53.67 -61.96
N ILE A 165 20.76 -53.16 -62.21
CA ILE A 165 20.04 -53.39 -63.47
C ILE A 165 20.86 -52.89 -64.66
N ASN A 166 21.42 -51.67 -64.56
CA ASN A 166 22.23 -51.09 -65.63
C ASN A 166 23.48 -51.94 -65.89
N GLN A 167 24.16 -52.40 -64.84
CA GLN A 167 25.32 -53.29 -64.98
C GLN A 167 24.94 -54.65 -65.61
N ALA A 168 23.82 -55.24 -65.20
CA ALA A 168 23.34 -56.50 -65.76
C ALA A 168 23.00 -56.38 -67.25
N LYS A 169 22.40 -55.25 -67.66
CA LYS A 169 22.12 -54.94 -69.08
C LYS A 169 23.39 -54.86 -69.92
N VAL A 170 24.45 -54.24 -69.41
CA VAL A 170 25.75 -54.17 -70.09
C VAL A 170 26.35 -55.57 -70.31
N ASN A 171 26.14 -56.48 -69.36
CA ASN A 171 26.72 -57.83 -69.38
C ASN A 171 25.79 -58.89 -70.03
N ASN A 172 24.68 -58.49 -70.67
CA ASN A 172 23.64 -59.40 -71.14
C ASN A 172 23.94 -60.00 -72.53
N GLU A 173 24.99 -60.81 -72.63
CA GLU A 173 25.27 -61.59 -73.84
C GLU A 173 24.22 -62.71 -74.03
N ASP A 174 23.61 -62.76 -75.21
CA ASP A 174 22.60 -63.76 -75.62
C ASP A 174 21.38 -63.90 -74.68
N GLY A 175 21.02 -62.84 -73.94
CA GLY A 175 19.83 -62.83 -73.05
C GLY A 175 20.01 -63.59 -71.72
N LYS A 176 21.23 -64.01 -71.38
CA LYS A 176 21.50 -64.80 -70.16
C LYS A 176 21.17 -64.09 -68.85
N GLN A 177 21.08 -62.76 -68.85
CA GLN A 177 20.78 -61.93 -67.67
C GLN A 177 19.30 -61.52 -67.56
N ASP A 178 18.43 -61.89 -68.51
CA ASP A 178 17.04 -61.42 -68.57
C ASP A 178 16.24 -61.73 -67.29
N VAL A 179 16.43 -62.92 -66.72
CA VAL A 179 15.76 -63.33 -65.47
C VAL A 179 16.16 -62.43 -64.31
N ILE A 180 17.45 -62.09 -64.20
CA ILE A 180 17.99 -61.22 -63.14
C ILE A 180 17.46 -59.80 -63.33
N ILE A 181 17.49 -59.29 -64.56
CA ILE A 181 16.97 -57.95 -64.89
C ILE A 181 15.48 -57.84 -64.53
N ASN A 182 14.68 -58.85 -64.88
CA ASN A 182 13.23 -58.85 -64.58
C ASN A 182 12.96 -58.91 -63.07
N ASN A 183 13.73 -59.69 -62.31
CA ASN A 183 13.62 -59.75 -60.86
C ASN A 183 13.95 -58.40 -60.22
N LEU A 184 15.11 -57.81 -60.56
CA LEU A 184 15.52 -56.50 -60.04
C LEU A 184 14.53 -55.40 -60.42
N THR A 185 13.98 -55.44 -61.65
CA THR A 185 12.94 -54.50 -62.09
C THR A 185 11.68 -54.60 -61.23
N THR A 186 11.31 -55.82 -60.82
CA THR A 186 10.17 -56.03 -59.91
C THR A 186 10.44 -55.42 -58.54
N GLN A 187 11.63 -55.64 -57.97
CA GLN A 187 12.03 -55.02 -56.69
C GLN A 187 12.02 -53.49 -56.78
N LEU A 188 12.53 -52.93 -57.89
CA LEU A 188 12.54 -51.49 -58.14
C LEU A 188 11.12 -50.89 -58.19
N ASN A 189 10.17 -51.60 -58.81
CA ASN A 189 8.76 -51.18 -58.83
C ASN A 189 8.12 -51.20 -57.43
N THR A 190 8.47 -52.20 -56.60
CA THR A 190 8.04 -52.25 -55.19
C THR A 190 8.57 -51.05 -54.42
N LEU A 191 9.88 -50.76 -54.51
CA LEU A 191 10.48 -49.61 -53.85
C LEU A 191 9.87 -48.28 -54.31
N SER A 192 9.60 -48.14 -55.60
CA SER A 192 8.91 -46.95 -56.13
C SER A 192 7.53 -46.74 -55.49
N THR A 193 6.81 -47.82 -55.21
CA THR A 193 5.50 -47.79 -54.56
C THR A 193 5.63 -47.43 -53.07
N GLU A 194 6.63 -48.00 -52.38
CA GLU A 194 6.93 -47.68 -50.98
C GLU A 194 7.32 -46.20 -50.81
N ILE A 195 8.18 -45.66 -51.68
CA ILE A 195 8.57 -44.24 -51.68
C ILE A 195 7.36 -43.33 -51.91
N CYS A 196 6.46 -43.69 -52.84
CA CYS A 196 5.23 -42.95 -53.08
C CYS A 196 4.33 -42.91 -51.83
N THR A 197 4.22 -44.04 -51.12
CA THR A 197 3.48 -44.14 -49.86
C THR A 197 4.09 -43.24 -48.78
N LEU A 198 5.42 -43.26 -48.63
CA LEU A 198 6.13 -42.40 -47.68
C LEU A 198 5.94 -40.91 -47.99
N ASN A 199 6.00 -40.51 -49.27
CA ASN A 199 5.71 -39.13 -49.68
C ASN A 199 4.29 -38.69 -49.29
N THR A 200 3.32 -39.59 -49.40
CA THR A 200 1.94 -39.32 -48.97
C THR A 200 1.88 -39.12 -47.45
N ASN A 201 2.52 -39.99 -46.67
CA ASN A 201 2.58 -39.87 -45.21
C ASN A 201 3.26 -38.58 -44.76
N ILE A 202 4.38 -38.21 -45.38
CA ILE A 202 5.10 -36.95 -45.14
C ILE A 202 4.18 -35.76 -45.39
N SER A 203 3.47 -35.75 -46.52
CA SER A 203 2.55 -34.67 -46.87
C SER A 203 1.42 -34.53 -45.85
N ASN A 204 0.83 -35.66 -45.44
CA ASN A 204 -0.21 -35.69 -44.43
C ASN A 204 0.28 -35.18 -43.06
N LYS A 205 1.49 -35.56 -42.65
CA LYS A 205 2.08 -35.10 -41.38
C LYS A 205 2.40 -33.61 -41.42
N LYS A 206 2.90 -33.08 -42.53
CA LYS A 206 3.10 -31.63 -42.71
C LYS A 206 1.79 -30.85 -42.57
N ALA A 207 0.71 -31.33 -43.18
CA ALA A 207 -0.62 -30.71 -43.04
C ALA A 207 -1.16 -30.80 -41.60
N GLN A 208 -0.91 -31.92 -40.90
CA GLN A 208 -1.29 -32.07 -39.50
C GLN A 208 -0.55 -31.08 -38.59
N ILE A 209 0.77 -30.91 -38.77
CA ILE A 209 1.57 -29.93 -38.03
C ILE A 209 1.04 -28.52 -38.25
N GLN A 210 0.75 -28.13 -39.49
CA GLN A 210 0.16 -26.82 -39.81
C GLN A 210 -1.17 -26.60 -39.10
N THR A 211 -2.00 -27.64 -39.00
CA THR A 211 -3.28 -27.56 -38.27
C THR A 211 -3.05 -27.28 -36.79
N TYR A 212 -2.13 -28.00 -36.15
CA TYR A 212 -1.81 -27.77 -34.74
C TYR A 212 -1.16 -26.41 -34.48
N GLN A 213 -0.32 -25.92 -35.39
CA GLN A 213 0.26 -24.57 -35.30
C GLN A 213 -0.83 -23.49 -35.34
N SER A 214 -1.82 -23.62 -36.22
CA SER A 214 -2.96 -22.69 -36.26
C SER A 214 -3.82 -22.75 -34.99
N GLN A 215 -3.98 -23.94 -34.40
CA GLN A 215 -4.68 -24.11 -33.12
C GLN A 215 -3.91 -23.41 -31.99
N ALA A 216 -2.59 -23.64 -31.88
CA ALA A 216 -1.74 -22.98 -30.89
C ALA A 216 -1.80 -21.46 -31.00
N ALA A 217 -1.74 -20.90 -32.21
CA ALA A 217 -1.86 -19.46 -32.44
C ALA A 217 -3.22 -18.91 -32.00
N THR A 218 -4.30 -19.67 -32.18
CA THR A 218 -5.64 -19.27 -31.71
C THR A 218 -5.71 -19.27 -30.18
N ILE A 219 -5.15 -20.29 -29.53
CA ILE A 219 -5.10 -20.38 -28.07
C ILE A 219 -4.28 -19.23 -27.48
N GLN A 220 -3.13 -18.91 -28.08
CA GLN A 220 -2.29 -17.77 -27.68
C GLN A 220 -3.05 -16.43 -27.76
N ALA A 221 -3.87 -16.23 -28.79
CA ALA A 221 -4.70 -15.05 -28.90
C ALA A 221 -5.78 -14.99 -27.80
N THR A 222 -6.38 -16.13 -27.44
CA THR A 222 -7.33 -16.21 -26.32
C THR A 222 -6.67 -15.92 -24.97
N ILE A 223 -5.44 -16.41 -24.76
CA ILE A 223 -4.64 -16.12 -23.55
C ILE A 223 -4.42 -14.61 -23.42
N ALA A 224 -3.97 -13.94 -24.47
CA ALA A 224 -3.75 -12.49 -24.46
C ALA A 224 -5.04 -11.69 -24.17
N ASP A 225 -6.19 -12.09 -24.74
CA ASP A 225 -7.50 -11.47 -24.45
C ASP A 225 -7.94 -11.68 -23.00
N LEU A 226 -7.63 -12.84 -22.40
CA LEU A 226 -7.92 -13.10 -20.99
C LEU A 226 -7.03 -12.27 -20.06
N GLU A 227 -5.74 -12.12 -20.38
CA GLU A 227 -4.81 -11.26 -19.64
C GLU A 227 -5.28 -9.80 -19.65
N GLU A 228 -5.67 -9.27 -20.82
CA GLU A 228 -6.22 -7.91 -20.94
C GLU A 228 -7.51 -7.72 -20.10
N LYS A 229 -8.40 -8.71 -20.09
CA LYS A 229 -9.63 -8.69 -19.27
C LYS A 229 -9.35 -8.74 -17.78
N ILE A 230 -8.32 -9.47 -17.35
CA ILE A 230 -7.88 -9.52 -15.96
C ILE A 230 -7.39 -8.13 -15.55
N ASN A 231 -6.45 -7.54 -16.29
CA ASN A 231 -5.88 -6.22 -15.95
C ASN A 231 -6.96 -5.13 -15.93
N THR A 232 -7.88 -5.14 -16.90
CA THR A 232 -8.99 -4.19 -16.95
C THR A 232 -9.91 -4.34 -15.73
N THR A 233 -10.24 -5.57 -15.34
CA THR A 233 -11.12 -5.85 -14.20
C THR A 233 -10.42 -5.50 -12.87
N GLU A 234 -9.12 -5.75 -12.74
CA GLU A 234 -8.33 -5.34 -11.56
C GLU A 234 -8.34 -3.82 -11.39
N THR A 235 -8.11 -3.07 -12.49
CA THR A 235 -8.20 -1.60 -12.47
C THR A 235 -9.57 -1.10 -12.03
N LEU A 236 -10.64 -1.72 -12.53
CA LEU A 236 -12.03 -1.38 -12.14
C LEU A 236 -12.30 -1.68 -10.66
N LYS A 237 -11.76 -2.79 -10.14
CA LYS A 237 -11.85 -3.16 -8.73
C LYS A 237 -11.15 -2.12 -7.84
N SER A 238 -9.89 -1.79 -8.12
CA SER A 238 -9.14 -0.79 -7.34
C SER A 238 -9.80 0.59 -7.37
N THR A 239 -10.38 0.97 -8.52
CA THR A 239 -11.16 2.22 -8.63
C THR A 239 -12.38 2.20 -7.70
N ALA A 240 -13.11 1.08 -7.64
CA ALA A 240 -14.27 0.94 -6.76
C ALA A 240 -13.86 0.94 -5.27
N GLU A 241 -12.72 0.34 -4.92
CA GLU A 241 -12.15 0.36 -3.57
C GLU A 241 -11.75 1.78 -3.13
N ALA A 242 -11.10 2.54 -4.01
CA ALA A 242 -10.77 3.94 -3.75
C ALA A 242 -12.02 4.80 -3.54
N GLN A 243 -13.05 4.61 -4.38
CA GLN A 243 -14.35 5.29 -4.20
C GLN A 243 -15.03 4.92 -2.88
N LYS A 244 -14.90 3.66 -2.46
CA LYS A 244 -15.44 3.19 -1.17
C LYS A 244 -14.73 3.86 -0.01
N CYS A 245 -13.40 3.96 -0.05
CA CYS A 245 -12.60 4.64 0.98
C CYS A 245 -12.99 6.12 1.09
N ASP A 246 -13.08 6.86 -0.02
CA ASP A 246 -13.54 8.26 -0.04
C ASP A 246 -14.96 8.40 0.54
N ALA A 247 -15.89 7.51 0.17
CA ALA A 247 -17.25 7.50 0.72
C ALA A 247 -17.26 7.24 2.24
N GLN A 248 -16.39 6.35 2.74
CA GLN A 248 -16.24 6.08 4.18
C GLN A 248 -15.67 7.29 4.95
N GLN A 249 -14.69 7.99 4.38
CA GLN A 249 -14.17 9.22 4.97
C GLN A 249 -15.26 10.30 5.07
N LYS A 250 -16.03 10.51 4.00
CA LYS A 250 -17.16 11.45 3.98
C LYS A 250 -18.26 11.06 4.96
N LEU A 251 -18.54 9.76 5.11
CA LEU A 251 -19.45 9.24 6.13
C LEU A 251 -19.00 9.60 7.54
N CYS A 252 -17.71 9.39 7.87
CA CYS A 252 -17.13 9.72 9.16
C CYS A 252 -17.23 11.23 9.47
N GLN A 253 -16.92 12.07 8.48
CA GLN A 253 -17.06 13.53 8.61
C GLN A 253 -18.52 13.94 8.86
N ALA A 254 -19.47 13.38 8.11
CA ALA A 254 -20.90 13.65 8.30
C ALA A 254 -21.40 13.21 9.69
N GLN A 255 -20.90 12.09 10.21
CA GLN A 255 -21.22 11.61 11.56
C GLN A 255 -20.66 12.53 12.65
N LYS A 256 -19.40 12.99 12.52
CA LYS A 256 -18.80 13.97 13.45
C LYS A 256 -19.57 15.28 13.45
N ALA A 257 -19.93 15.80 12.27
CA ALA A 257 -20.70 17.02 12.14
C ALA A 257 -22.11 16.89 12.76
N LYS A 258 -22.76 15.74 12.57
CA LYS A 258 -24.05 15.44 13.21
C LYS A 258 -23.94 15.41 14.74
N ALA A 259 -22.91 14.77 15.29
CA ALA A 259 -22.70 14.72 16.74
C ALA A 259 -22.46 16.12 17.32
N ALA A 260 -21.69 16.97 16.63
CA ALA A 260 -21.49 18.36 17.02
C ALA A 260 -22.79 19.17 16.99
N GLU A 261 -23.64 18.98 15.97
CA GLU A 261 -24.96 19.62 15.88
C GLU A 261 -25.87 19.19 17.05
N ASP A 262 -25.93 17.90 17.35
CA ASP A 262 -26.75 17.33 18.42
C ASP A 262 -26.25 17.80 19.81
N ALA A 263 -24.92 17.91 20.01
CA ALA A 263 -24.31 18.47 21.21
C ALA A 263 -24.61 19.96 21.39
N ALA A 264 -24.56 20.75 20.31
CA ALA A 264 -24.90 22.17 20.34
C ALA A 264 -26.39 22.40 20.71
N LYS A 265 -27.29 21.56 20.19
CA LYS A 265 -28.71 21.56 20.58
C LYS A 265 -28.90 21.22 22.06
N ALA A 266 -28.14 20.25 22.57
CA ALA A 266 -28.18 19.87 23.99
C ALA A 266 -27.69 21.00 24.91
N ARG A 267 -26.58 21.68 24.55
CA ARG A 267 -26.07 22.84 25.29
C ARG A 267 -27.09 23.97 25.38
N LYS A 268 -27.68 24.37 24.25
CA LYS A 268 -28.74 25.41 24.24
C LYS A 268 -29.93 25.05 25.12
N LYS A 269 -30.32 23.77 25.16
CA LYS A 269 -31.40 23.28 26.03
C LYS A 269 -31.00 23.33 27.51
N ALA A 270 -29.75 23.02 27.84
CA ALA A 270 -29.22 23.08 29.20
C ALA A 270 -29.08 24.53 29.69
N GLU A 271 -28.60 25.44 28.85
CA GLU A 271 -28.54 26.88 29.11
C GLU A 271 -29.94 27.43 29.39
N ALA A 272 -30.93 27.14 28.52
CA ALA A 272 -32.31 27.54 28.75
C ALA A 272 -32.90 26.99 30.07
N ALA A 273 -32.50 25.78 30.48
CA ALA A 273 -32.91 25.20 31.76
C ALA A 273 -32.21 25.87 32.96
N ALA A 274 -30.94 26.27 32.82
CA ALA A 274 -30.19 26.99 33.85
C ALA A 274 -30.74 28.41 34.07
N GLU A 275 -31.06 29.14 32.99
CA GLU A 275 -31.70 30.45 33.03
C GLU A 275 -33.03 30.40 33.81
N SER A 276 -33.85 29.37 33.56
CA SER A 276 -35.12 29.16 34.28
C SER A 276 -34.95 28.86 35.77
N LYS A 277 -33.79 28.32 36.18
CA LYS A 277 -33.45 28.08 37.60
C LYS A 277 -32.96 29.34 38.30
N LYS A 278 -32.24 30.23 37.61
CA LYS A 278 -31.83 31.54 38.15
C LYS A 278 -33.04 32.40 38.53
N GLU A 279 -34.07 32.46 37.67
CA GLU A 279 -35.34 33.14 38.00
C GLU A 279 -36.08 32.53 39.20
N THR A 280 -35.80 31.28 39.56
CA THR A 280 -36.42 30.60 40.70
C THR A 280 -35.59 30.74 41.99
N GLN A 281 -34.26 30.90 41.91
CA GLN A 281 -33.35 31.09 43.05
C GLN A 281 -33.16 32.56 43.48
N GLU A 282 -33.35 33.53 42.58
CA GLU A 282 -33.36 34.96 42.93
C GLU A 282 -34.53 35.36 43.85
N LYS A 283 -35.51 34.48 44.04
CA LYS A 283 -36.58 34.64 45.05
C LYS A 283 -36.30 33.96 46.39
N ALA A 284 -35.17 33.28 46.57
CA ALA A 284 -34.91 32.44 47.74
C ALA A 284 -33.65 32.79 48.56
N ASN A 285 -32.73 33.64 48.07
CA ASN A 285 -31.50 34.01 48.77
C ASN A 285 -31.46 35.50 49.17
N ILE A 286 -32.38 35.89 50.05
CA ILE A 286 -32.09 36.96 51.03
C ILE A 286 -31.90 36.21 52.36
N THR A 287 -30.65 35.88 52.68
CA THR A 287 -30.31 35.44 54.04
C THR A 287 -30.08 36.70 54.85
N ASP A 288 -31.05 37.05 55.69
CA ASP A 288 -31.00 38.19 56.61
C ASP A 288 -29.69 38.20 57.42
N GLY A 289 -29.08 39.38 57.58
CA GLY A 289 -27.89 39.61 58.41
C GLY A 289 -28.04 39.17 59.88
N GLU A 290 -29.25 38.85 60.34
CA GLU A 290 -29.52 38.21 61.63
C GLU A 290 -28.89 36.80 61.74
N SER A 291 -28.72 36.08 60.62
CA SER A 291 -28.20 34.70 60.63
C SER A 291 -26.72 34.62 60.99
N LEU A 292 -25.91 35.63 60.63
CA LEU A 292 -24.47 35.63 60.90
C LEU A 292 -24.14 36.20 62.28
N MET A 293 -24.94 37.14 62.78
CA MET A 293 -24.83 37.58 64.18
C MET A 293 -25.03 36.43 65.16
N SER A 294 -25.82 35.41 64.82
CA SER A 294 -26.02 34.23 65.68
C SER A 294 -24.75 33.38 65.84
N GLN A 295 -23.79 33.48 64.92
CA GLN A 295 -22.55 32.70 64.90
C GLN A 295 -21.40 33.35 65.68
N LEU A 296 -21.53 34.62 66.06
CA LEU A 296 -20.57 35.31 66.92
C LEU A 296 -20.70 34.82 68.38
N SER A 297 -19.57 34.77 69.08
CA SER A 297 -19.55 34.50 70.53
C SER A 297 -20.31 35.60 71.30
N ASP A 298 -20.86 35.26 72.47
CA ASP A 298 -21.53 36.25 73.33
C ASP A 298 -20.56 37.36 73.78
N GLU A 299 -19.28 37.02 73.96
CA GLU A 299 -18.21 37.97 74.30
C GLU A 299 -18.00 39.01 73.18
N THR A 300 -18.03 38.58 71.91
CA THR A 300 -17.92 39.46 70.75
C THR A 300 -19.17 40.33 70.57
N LYS A 301 -20.37 39.76 70.79
CA LYS A 301 -21.63 40.53 70.76
C LYS A 301 -21.67 41.62 71.81
N ASP A 302 -21.24 41.32 73.03
CA ASP A 302 -21.16 42.29 74.12
C ASP A 302 -20.15 43.40 73.79
N TYR A 303 -18.98 43.06 73.21
CA TYR A 303 -17.99 44.06 72.80
C TYR A 303 -18.52 45.02 71.72
N ILE A 304 -19.22 44.51 70.69
CA ILE A 304 -19.85 45.33 69.63
C ILE A 304 -20.83 46.31 70.25
N LYS A 305 -21.66 45.84 71.18
CA LYS A 305 -22.68 46.65 71.85
C LYS A 305 -22.07 47.69 72.79
N ASP A 306 -21.09 47.31 73.59
CA ASP A 306 -20.43 48.18 74.57
C ASP A 306 -19.62 49.29 73.92
N ASN A 307 -19.06 49.04 72.73
CA ASN A 307 -18.31 50.03 71.95
C ASN A 307 -19.16 50.73 70.87
N ASN A 308 -20.47 50.45 70.82
CA ASN A 308 -21.42 51.03 69.85
C ASN A 308 -20.92 50.90 68.40
N ILE A 309 -20.40 49.73 68.06
CA ILE A 309 -19.88 49.40 66.72
C ILE A 309 -21.06 49.13 65.79
N ASP A 310 -21.14 49.89 64.70
CA ASP A 310 -22.11 49.69 63.64
C ASP A 310 -21.49 48.82 62.55
N LEU A 311 -21.87 47.54 62.50
CA LEU A 311 -21.35 46.59 61.50
C LEU A 311 -21.79 46.91 60.07
N THR A 312 -22.70 47.86 59.88
CA THR A 312 -23.11 48.36 58.56
C THR A 312 -22.32 49.59 58.11
N GLU A 313 -21.39 50.06 58.95
CA GLU A 313 -20.53 51.21 58.63
C GLU A 313 -19.64 50.89 57.41
N THR A 314 -19.54 51.86 56.51
CA THR A 314 -18.72 51.80 55.31
C THR A 314 -17.77 52.99 55.25
N TYR A 315 -16.63 52.79 54.61
CA TYR A 315 -15.74 53.87 54.22
C TYR A 315 -16.37 54.70 53.07
N GLU A 316 -15.84 55.90 52.80
CA GLU A 316 -16.36 56.78 51.73
C GLU A 316 -16.31 56.14 50.33
N ASN A 317 -15.43 55.17 50.13
CA ASN A 317 -15.31 54.39 48.89
C ASN A 317 -16.35 53.26 48.76
N GLY A 318 -17.23 53.09 49.75
CA GLY A 318 -18.28 52.05 49.76
C GLY A 318 -17.84 50.72 50.37
N ASN A 319 -16.58 50.55 50.74
CA ASN A 319 -16.09 49.32 51.36
C ASN A 319 -16.61 49.18 52.80
N ALA A 320 -16.94 47.96 53.19
CA ALA A 320 -17.37 47.66 54.56
C ALA A 320 -16.22 47.89 55.54
N LYS A 321 -16.49 48.61 56.62
CA LYS A 321 -15.51 48.88 57.68
C LYS A 321 -15.34 47.68 58.60
N TYR A 322 -16.36 46.82 58.69
CA TYR A 322 -16.33 45.61 59.50
C TYR A 322 -16.73 44.39 58.67
N ALA A 323 -16.07 43.25 58.91
CA ALA A 323 -16.41 41.96 58.31
C ALA A 323 -16.55 40.88 59.39
N ILE A 324 -17.48 39.94 59.19
CA ILE A 324 -17.63 38.75 60.04
C ILE A 324 -17.05 37.57 59.27
N ALA A 325 -15.97 36.96 59.78
CA ALA A 325 -15.29 35.84 59.13
C ALA A 325 -14.74 34.84 60.16
N PRO A 326 -14.57 33.55 59.82
CA PRO A 326 -13.92 32.60 60.71
C PRO A 326 -12.44 32.95 60.90
N GLY A 327 -11.91 32.74 62.10
CA GLY A 327 -10.49 32.92 62.40
C GLY A 327 -9.66 31.73 61.89
N ASP A 328 -8.51 32.02 61.28
CA ASP A 328 -7.63 30.99 60.71
C ASP A 328 -7.10 29.98 61.75
N THR A 329 -7.08 30.37 63.03
CA THR A 329 -6.48 29.55 64.10
C THR A 329 -7.50 28.76 64.91
N ASP A 330 -8.72 29.27 65.07
CA ASP A 330 -9.78 28.67 65.90
C ASP A 330 -11.01 28.22 65.10
N GLY A 331 -11.17 28.68 63.86
CA GLY A 331 -12.34 28.41 63.02
C GLY A 331 -13.63 29.08 63.53
N GLU A 332 -13.56 29.91 64.57
CA GLU A 332 -14.71 30.62 65.14
C GLU A 332 -14.92 31.96 64.41
N TYR A 333 -16.17 32.42 64.28
CA TYR A 333 -16.46 33.69 63.63
C TYR A 333 -16.10 34.88 64.52
N HIS A 334 -15.26 35.76 64.00
CA HIS A 334 -14.85 37.01 64.62
C HIS A 334 -15.32 38.21 63.79
N VAL A 335 -15.32 39.38 64.43
CA VAL A 335 -15.45 40.66 63.72
C VAL A 335 -14.08 41.24 63.47
N TYR A 336 -13.80 41.61 62.22
CA TYR A 336 -12.58 42.28 61.80
C TYR A 336 -12.89 43.72 61.43
N GLU A 337 -12.10 44.66 61.94
CA GLU A 337 -12.06 46.03 61.41
C GLU A 337 -11.15 46.01 60.18
N MET A 338 -11.74 46.28 59.02
CA MET A 338 -11.07 46.23 57.72
C MET A 338 -10.32 47.54 57.47
N ASP A 339 -9.27 47.51 56.68
CA ASP A 339 -8.65 48.72 56.12
C ASP A 339 -9.54 49.36 55.02
N GLU A 340 -9.23 50.60 54.62
CA GLU A 340 -9.99 51.29 53.56
C GLU A 340 -10.00 50.52 52.23
N SER A 341 -8.99 49.69 51.97
CA SER A 341 -8.96 48.81 50.79
C SER A 341 -9.92 47.62 50.87
N GLY A 342 -10.45 47.30 52.05
CA GLY A 342 -11.32 46.14 52.26
C GLY A 342 -10.62 44.78 52.17
N THR A 343 -9.28 44.78 52.08
CA THR A 343 -8.49 43.56 51.77
C THR A 343 -7.80 42.96 52.98
N ASN A 344 -7.55 43.75 54.02
CA ASN A 344 -6.97 43.26 55.26
C ASN A 344 -7.78 43.78 56.44
N GLY A 345 -7.83 42.99 57.52
CA GLY A 345 -8.53 43.38 58.72
C GLY A 345 -7.85 42.86 59.98
N SER A 346 -8.05 43.59 61.07
CA SER A 346 -7.63 43.17 62.41
C SER A 346 -8.85 42.84 63.25
N SER A 347 -8.82 41.70 63.94
CA SER A 347 -9.93 41.30 64.81
C SER A 347 -10.10 42.31 65.94
N ILE A 348 -11.34 42.77 66.16
CA ILE A 348 -11.66 43.75 67.21
C ILE A 348 -11.74 43.11 68.61
N THR A 349 -11.82 41.77 68.68
CA THR A 349 -11.79 41.01 69.94
C THR A 349 -10.53 40.14 70.00
N GLN A 350 -9.72 40.29 71.06
CA GLN A 350 -8.49 39.51 71.23
C GLN A 350 -8.78 38.00 71.24
N ALA A 351 -8.42 37.30 70.16
CA ALA A 351 -8.29 35.85 70.19
C ALA A 351 -7.25 35.47 71.26
N LYS A 352 -7.63 34.62 72.20
CA LYS A 352 -6.73 34.10 73.23
C LYS A 352 -5.71 33.17 72.55
N GLN A 353 -4.59 33.75 72.12
CA GLN A 353 -3.41 33.12 71.48
C GLN A 353 -3.50 32.97 69.95
N GLY A 354 -2.80 33.84 69.20
CA GLY A 354 -2.59 33.71 67.75
C GLY A 354 -2.39 35.07 67.06
N ASN A 355 -1.74 35.11 65.89
CA ASN A 355 -1.60 36.34 65.10
C ASN A 355 -2.96 36.75 64.50
N ASN A 356 -3.40 37.98 64.77
CA ASN A 356 -4.78 38.47 64.51
C ASN A 356 -4.92 39.25 63.19
N ASN A 357 -4.33 38.77 62.09
CA ASN A 357 -4.39 39.48 60.81
C ASN A 357 -5.08 38.61 59.75
N LEU A 358 -6.14 39.16 59.14
CA LEU A 358 -6.75 38.60 57.94
C LEU A 358 -5.93 39.07 56.73
N TYR A 359 -5.34 38.13 55.97
CA TYR A 359 -4.55 38.44 54.77
C TYR A 359 -5.22 37.92 53.50
N GLY A 360 -5.62 38.84 52.62
CA GLY A 360 -6.02 38.53 51.25
C GLY A 360 -7.49 38.13 51.10
N MET A 361 -8.36 39.13 50.93
CA MET A 361 -9.66 38.92 50.29
C MET A 361 -9.53 39.19 48.78
N GLN A 362 -9.90 38.20 47.97
CA GLN A 362 -9.98 38.35 46.52
C GLN A 362 -11.33 38.98 46.16
N ASP A 363 -11.27 40.12 45.47
CA ASP A 363 -12.43 40.92 45.09
C ASP A 363 -13.30 40.14 44.08
N CYS A 364 -14.49 39.70 44.52
CA CYS A 364 -15.55 39.26 43.62
C CYS A 364 -16.52 40.43 43.44
N ASP A 365 -16.52 40.97 42.23
CA ASP A 365 -17.20 42.17 41.79
C ASP A 365 -18.73 41.99 41.77
N ASP A 366 -19.39 42.13 42.93
CA ASP A 366 -20.84 42.35 43.05
C ASP A 366 -21.22 42.83 44.46
N GLY A 367 -21.33 44.15 44.62
CA GLY A 367 -21.64 44.81 45.88
C GLY A 367 -22.98 44.39 46.51
N VAL A 368 -22.90 43.63 47.61
CA VAL A 368 -23.52 43.81 48.94
C VAL A 368 -22.72 42.92 49.89
N ASN A 369 -21.89 43.52 50.74
CA ASN A 369 -20.82 42.80 51.42
C ASN A 369 -21.25 42.15 52.74
N VAL A 370 -21.52 40.84 52.70
CA VAL A 370 -21.14 39.94 53.79
C VAL A 370 -20.39 38.76 53.18
N TYR A 371 -19.06 38.76 53.33
CA TYR A 371 -18.20 37.76 52.72
C TYR A 371 -18.15 36.49 53.57
N THR A 372 -18.47 35.35 52.97
CA THR A 372 -18.21 34.03 53.56
C THR A 372 -17.14 33.37 52.69
N VAL A 373 -15.93 33.15 53.23
CA VAL A 373 -14.87 32.39 52.54
C VAL A 373 -14.98 30.94 53.02
N THR A 374 -15.27 30.00 52.12
CA THR A 374 -15.45 28.57 52.44
C THR A 374 -14.34 27.65 51.93
N ASP A 375 -13.21 28.15 51.44
CA ASP A 375 -12.13 27.24 51.03
C ASP A 375 -10.73 27.84 51.17
N THR A 376 -9.81 27.05 51.74
CA THR A 376 -8.37 27.33 51.78
C THR A 376 -7.69 26.25 50.96
N ASN A 377 -7.49 26.53 49.67
CA ASN A 377 -6.81 25.59 48.79
C ASN A 377 -5.29 25.74 48.97
N ASN A 378 -4.69 24.82 49.72
CA ASN A 378 -3.25 24.58 49.70
C ASN A 378 -2.90 23.79 48.43
N ASP A 379 -1.74 24.11 47.87
CA ASP A 379 -0.96 23.34 46.88
C ASP A 379 -1.04 23.82 45.42
N LEU A 380 -0.14 24.74 45.08
CA LEU A 380 0.25 25.10 43.71
C LEU A 380 1.80 25.08 43.57
N SER A 381 2.47 24.09 44.16
CA SER A 381 3.90 23.86 43.91
C SER A 381 4.16 22.46 43.36
N ASP A 382 4.81 22.44 42.19
CA ASP A 382 5.47 21.30 41.53
C ASP A 382 4.59 20.20 40.92
N CYS A 383 4.17 20.46 39.68
CA CYS A 383 4.04 19.43 38.65
C CYS A 383 4.77 19.92 37.39
N ASP A 384 6.10 19.97 37.41
CA ASP A 384 6.88 20.00 36.16
C ASP A 384 6.71 18.64 35.48
N TYR A 385 5.79 18.57 34.50
CA TYR A 385 5.85 17.56 33.47
C TYR A 385 7.04 17.91 32.56
N GLU A 386 8.23 17.41 32.89
CA GLU A 386 9.30 17.29 31.90
C GLU A 386 8.84 16.27 30.85
N CYS A 387 8.20 16.78 29.79
CA CYS A 387 8.11 16.07 28.53
C CYS A 387 9.52 16.09 27.91
N SER A 388 10.36 15.13 28.30
CA SER A 388 11.64 14.92 27.62
C SER A 388 11.36 14.27 26.25
N THR A 389 10.92 15.07 25.26
CA THR A 389 11.08 14.69 23.87
C THR A 389 12.57 14.81 23.54
N LYS A 390 13.37 13.80 23.94
CA LYS A 390 14.67 13.61 23.30
C LYS A 390 14.35 13.32 21.83
N SER A 391 14.64 14.28 20.96
CA SER A 391 14.66 14.08 19.52
C SER A 391 15.93 13.29 19.26
N TYR A 392 15.81 12.02 18.94
CA TYR A 392 16.92 11.23 18.42
C TYR A 392 16.94 11.42 16.90
N ASN A 393 18.12 11.47 16.31
CA ASN A 393 18.26 11.32 14.87
C ASN A 393 17.94 9.88 14.50
N THR A 394 17.36 9.68 13.32
CA THR A 394 16.93 8.37 12.83
C THR A 394 17.32 8.18 11.38
N ALA A 395 17.61 6.94 11.00
CA ALA A 395 17.88 6.52 9.63
C ALA A 395 17.16 5.19 9.34
N SER A 396 16.77 4.95 8.08
CA SER A 396 15.65 4.05 7.76
C SER A 396 15.94 2.94 6.71
N PRO A 397 16.78 1.94 7.01
CA PRO A 397 17.00 0.79 6.12
C PRO A 397 15.80 -0.18 6.04
N LEU A 398 15.63 -0.79 4.87
CA LEU A 398 14.62 -1.80 4.58
C LEU A 398 15.04 -3.20 5.08
N SER A 399 14.17 -3.83 5.88
CA SER A 399 14.40 -5.11 6.55
C SER A 399 13.36 -6.18 6.17
N PHE A 400 13.83 -7.42 6.00
CA PHE A 400 13.10 -8.57 5.47
C PHE A 400 12.97 -9.66 6.54
N ASP A 401 11.72 -9.97 6.92
CA ASP A 401 11.40 -11.05 7.87
C ASP A 401 11.53 -12.42 7.20
N LEU A 402 12.74 -13.00 7.24
CA LEU A 402 13.01 -14.30 6.63
C LEU A 402 12.35 -15.45 7.38
N GLU A 403 12.10 -15.28 8.68
CA GLU A 403 11.65 -16.34 9.60
C GLU A 403 10.12 -16.40 9.73
N GLY A 404 9.42 -15.34 9.33
CA GLY A 404 7.97 -15.21 9.40
C GLY A 404 7.45 -14.90 10.80
N ASP A 405 8.29 -14.30 11.64
CA ASP A 405 7.94 -13.98 13.03
C ASP A 405 7.85 -12.47 13.29
N GLY A 406 7.86 -11.68 12.22
CA GLY A 406 7.76 -10.22 12.16
C GLY A 406 9.13 -9.54 12.28
N VAL A 407 9.30 -8.44 11.53
CA VAL A 407 10.53 -7.62 11.49
C VAL A 407 10.96 -7.14 12.88
N LYS A 408 12.25 -7.29 13.22
CA LYS A 408 12.84 -7.07 14.54
C LYS A 408 14.24 -6.47 14.50
N THR A 409 14.55 -5.76 15.57
CA THR A 409 15.93 -5.42 15.95
C THR A 409 16.44 -6.34 17.07
N SER A 410 17.75 -6.52 17.12
CA SER A 410 18.42 -7.24 18.20
C SER A 410 18.64 -6.35 19.44
N ASP A 411 19.05 -6.95 20.56
CA ASP A 411 19.48 -6.19 21.74
C ASP A 411 20.94 -5.70 21.62
N GLU A 412 21.66 -6.18 20.61
CA GLU A 412 23.07 -5.83 20.37
C GLU A 412 23.17 -4.38 19.89
N LEU A 413 24.15 -3.66 20.43
CA LEU A 413 24.51 -2.33 19.95
C LEU A 413 25.75 -2.46 19.11
N ILE A 414 25.67 -1.98 17.88
CA ILE A 414 26.78 -1.96 16.93
C ILE A 414 27.16 -0.53 16.58
N ARG A 415 28.34 -0.39 15.98
CA ARG A 415 28.73 0.85 15.32
C ARG A 415 28.60 0.66 13.82
N TYR A 416 27.81 1.49 13.17
CA TYR A 416 27.55 1.47 11.73
C TYR A 416 27.20 2.89 11.28
N ASP A 417 27.72 3.32 10.15
CA ASP A 417 27.41 4.63 9.56
C ASP A 417 26.06 4.49 8.87
N ILE A 418 24.98 4.74 9.61
CA ILE A 418 23.62 4.39 9.15
C ILE A 418 22.99 5.52 8.33
N ASP A 419 23.53 6.73 8.39
CA ASP A 419 23.08 7.88 7.62
C ASP A 419 24.01 8.26 6.45
N GLY A 420 25.14 7.56 6.30
CA GLY A 420 26.06 7.71 5.18
C GLY A 420 26.89 8.99 5.24
N ASP A 421 27.04 9.60 6.42
CA ASP A 421 27.75 10.87 6.59
C ASP A 421 29.28 10.71 6.75
N GLY A 422 29.75 9.47 6.87
CA GLY A 422 31.15 9.08 7.06
C GLY A 422 31.56 8.88 8.52
N ASP A 423 30.68 9.19 9.48
CA ASP A 423 30.85 8.94 10.91
C ASP A 423 30.05 7.71 11.35
N LEU A 424 30.54 7.00 12.37
CA LEU A 424 29.90 5.77 12.84
C LEU A 424 28.89 6.05 13.96
N ASP A 425 27.65 5.61 13.78
CA ASP A 425 26.58 5.73 14.76
C ASP A 425 26.43 4.49 15.64
N THR A 426 25.90 4.68 16.84
CA THR A 426 25.51 3.57 17.72
C THR A 426 24.02 3.28 17.57
N ILE A 427 23.69 2.13 16.98
CA ILE A 427 22.31 1.67 16.76
C ILE A 427 22.09 0.27 17.34
N ASN A 428 20.83 -0.13 17.49
CA ASN A 428 20.51 -1.55 17.62
C ASN A 428 20.80 -2.26 16.29
N ASP A 429 21.44 -3.42 16.36
CA ASP A 429 21.63 -4.24 15.15
C ASP A 429 20.28 -4.80 14.65
N SER A 430 20.24 -5.19 13.39
CA SER A 430 19.08 -5.90 12.84
C SER A 430 19.06 -7.33 13.37
N ALA A 431 17.87 -7.83 13.74
CA ALA A 431 17.68 -9.26 13.98
C ALA A 431 17.21 -9.99 12.71
N ASP A 432 16.73 -9.22 11.73
CA ASP A 432 16.26 -9.69 10.43
C ASP A 432 17.21 -9.25 9.32
N ALA A 433 16.91 -9.69 8.11
CA ALA A 433 17.78 -9.43 6.98
C ALA A 433 17.64 -8.00 6.45
N ILE A 434 18.72 -7.42 5.93
CA ILE A 434 18.74 -6.04 5.40
C ILE A 434 19.03 -6.10 3.90
N LEU A 435 18.24 -5.40 3.10
CA LEU A 435 18.48 -5.30 1.66
C LEU A 435 19.46 -4.16 1.37
N VAL A 436 20.52 -4.50 0.65
CA VAL A 436 21.65 -3.60 0.35
C VAL A 436 22.03 -3.69 -1.12
N PHE A 437 22.77 -2.70 -1.59
CA PHE A 437 23.30 -2.66 -2.96
C PHE A 437 24.72 -2.06 -2.95
N ASP A 438 25.39 -2.07 -4.09
CA ASP A 438 26.73 -1.52 -4.32
C ASP A 438 26.56 -0.21 -5.13
N ALA A 439 26.59 0.93 -4.44
CA ALA A 439 26.30 2.23 -5.04
C ALA A 439 27.48 2.74 -5.86
N ASP A 440 28.71 2.55 -5.37
CA ASP A 440 29.92 3.11 -5.95
C ASP A 440 30.65 2.15 -6.93
N GLY A 441 30.19 0.90 -7.00
CA GLY A 441 30.66 -0.13 -7.91
C GLY A 441 32.00 -0.76 -7.48
N ASP A 442 32.34 -0.71 -6.19
CA ASP A 442 33.58 -1.27 -5.66
C ASP A 442 33.52 -2.81 -5.42
N GLY A 443 32.32 -3.38 -5.49
CA GLY A 443 32.03 -4.80 -5.33
C GLY A 443 31.69 -5.23 -3.91
N ILE A 444 31.50 -4.29 -2.99
CA ILE A 444 30.99 -4.49 -1.63
C ILE A 444 29.63 -3.81 -1.55
N SER A 445 28.67 -4.42 -0.85
CA SER A 445 27.31 -3.88 -0.75
C SER A 445 26.92 -3.62 0.69
N GLY A 446 26.33 -2.45 0.94
CA GLY A 446 25.87 -2.02 2.25
C GLY A 446 27.01 -1.62 3.17
N GLU A 447 28.10 -1.03 2.67
CA GLU A 447 29.20 -0.55 3.53
C GLU A 447 28.70 0.48 4.56
N ASP A 448 27.74 1.31 4.16
CA ASP A 448 27.09 2.31 5.00
C ASP A 448 25.59 2.51 4.60
N GLY A 449 24.94 3.47 5.26
CA GLY A 449 23.54 3.81 5.07
C GLY A 449 23.19 4.32 3.67
N SER A 450 24.15 4.84 2.91
CA SER A 450 23.92 5.27 1.52
C SER A 450 23.67 4.09 0.59
N GLU A 451 24.19 2.92 0.95
CA GLU A 451 24.05 1.64 0.24
C GLU A 451 22.93 0.74 0.79
N CYS A 452 22.14 1.27 1.71
CA CYS A 452 20.91 0.65 2.20
C CYS A 452 19.69 1.30 1.53
N PHE A 453 18.62 0.53 1.30
CA PHE A 453 17.35 1.12 0.83
C PHE A 453 16.66 1.83 2.00
N GLY A 454 16.57 3.15 1.96
CA GLY A 454 16.11 4.00 3.05
C GLY A 454 16.02 5.48 2.70
N ASP A 455 15.91 6.33 3.71
CA ASP A 455 15.90 7.80 3.56
C ASP A 455 17.26 8.39 3.13
N ASN A 456 18.36 7.68 3.43
CA ASN A 456 19.72 8.09 3.07
C ASN A 456 20.28 7.41 1.81
N THR A 457 19.47 6.65 1.08
CA THR A 457 19.92 5.95 -0.15
C THR A 457 20.54 6.90 -1.18
N ASP A 458 21.65 6.48 -1.76
CA ASP A 458 22.31 7.09 -2.92
C ASP A 458 22.36 6.09 -4.10
N LEU A 459 21.35 6.11 -4.98
CA LEU A 459 21.26 5.17 -6.10
C LEU A 459 22.18 5.52 -7.29
N ASP A 460 22.83 6.69 -7.28
CA ASP A 460 23.72 7.12 -8.36
C ASP A 460 25.20 7.18 -7.98
N GLY A 461 25.50 6.95 -6.69
CA GLY A 461 26.84 6.80 -6.15
C GLY A 461 27.64 8.11 -6.17
N ASP A 462 26.97 9.25 -6.10
CA ASP A 462 27.63 10.56 -6.10
C ASP A 462 28.10 11.04 -4.71
N GLY A 463 27.77 10.26 -3.67
CA GLY A 463 28.07 10.52 -2.26
C GLY A 463 27.03 11.42 -1.58
N VAL A 464 25.84 11.56 -2.15
CA VAL A 464 24.74 12.38 -1.62
C VAL A 464 23.44 11.59 -1.70
N ALA A 465 22.70 11.53 -0.58
CA ALA A 465 21.38 10.92 -0.56
C ALA A 465 20.43 11.54 -1.60
N ASP A 466 19.72 10.69 -2.34
CA ASP A 466 18.81 11.05 -3.43
C ASP A 466 17.50 11.72 -2.95
N GLY A 467 17.26 11.71 -1.63
CA GLY A 467 16.12 12.38 -0.99
C GLY A 467 14.82 11.59 -1.03
N TYR A 468 14.90 10.26 -1.03
CA TYR A 468 13.74 9.38 -0.87
C TYR A 468 13.15 9.52 0.54
N LYS A 469 11.83 9.31 0.67
CA LYS A 469 11.15 9.46 1.96
C LYS A 469 11.35 8.27 2.90
N ASP A 470 11.57 7.09 2.32
CA ASP A 470 11.70 5.79 2.97
C ASP A 470 12.29 4.75 2.00
N GLY A 471 12.66 3.58 2.50
CA GLY A 471 13.26 2.52 1.70
C GLY A 471 12.31 1.91 0.67
N PHE A 472 11.00 2.00 0.89
CA PHE A 472 10.02 1.55 -0.11
C PHE A 472 10.10 2.40 -1.38
N GLU A 473 10.18 3.73 -1.21
CA GLU A 473 10.34 4.66 -2.32
C GLU A 473 11.69 4.46 -3.03
N ALA A 474 12.77 4.26 -2.27
CA ALA A 474 14.10 4.01 -2.83
C ALA A 474 14.13 2.73 -3.70
N LEU A 475 13.59 1.61 -3.21
CA LEU A 475 13.55 0.35 -3.96
C LEU A 475 12.69 0.47 -5.21
N LYS A 476 11.53 1.13 -5.09
CA LYS A 476 10.63 1.39 -6.22
C LYS A 476 11.28 2.32 -7.25
N ALA A 477 12.08 3.31 -6.81
CA ALA A 477 12.81 4.19 -7.71
C ALA A 477 13.86 3.42 -8.51
N LEU A 478 14.61 2.50 -7.89
CA LEU A 478 15.56 1.64 -8.57
C LEU A 478 14.89 0.75 -9.62
N ALA A 479 13.80 0.08 -9.24
CA ALA A 479 13.01 -0.76 -10.14
C ALA A 479 12.48 0.01 -11.36
N ASN A 480 11.96 1.23 -11.13
CA ASN A 480 11.49 2.11 -12.20
C ASN A 480 12.62 2.63 -13.10
N LYS A 481 13.80 2.96 -12.52
CA LYS A 481 14.99 3.42 -13.26
C LYS A 481 15.43 2.39 -14.31
N GLU A 482 15.30 1.11 -13.98
CA GLU A 482 15.60 0.01 -14.88
C GLU A 482 14.44 -0.42 -15.79
N GLY A 483 13.23 0.08 -15.54
CA GLY A 483 12.03 -0.32 -16.27
C GLY A 483 11.65 -1.79 -16.03
N LEU A 484 11.97 -2.31 -14.84
CA LEU A 484 11.61 -3.68 -14.40
C LEU A 484 10.15 -3.74 -13.96
N VAL A 485 9.67 -2.64 -13.39
CA VAL A 485 8.26 -2.45 -13.04
C VAL A 485 7.70 -1.29 -13.84
N ASP A 486 6.43 -1.37 -14.19
CA ASP A 486 5.72 -0.29 -14.90
C ASP A 486 4.73 0.47 -13.99
N GLY A 487 4.61 0.03 -12.73
CA GLY A 487 3.74 0.66 -11.73
C GLY A 487 2.25 0.39 -11.93
N VAL A 488 1.86 -0.26 -13.04
CA VAL A 488 0.48 -0.34 -13.52
C VAL A 488 0.03 -1.79 -13.75
N ASN A 489 0.82 -2.56 -14.49
CA ASN A 489 0.60 -3.97 -14.78
C ASN A 489 1.60 -4.87 -14.06
N ASP A 490 2.75 -4.32 -13.68
CA ASP A 490 3.81 -5.02 -12.98
C ASP A 490 4.34 -4.15 -11.82
N ASN A 491 4.19 -4.67 -10.61
CA ASN A 491 4.72 -4.10 -9.37
C ASN A 491 5.55 -5.15 -8.63
N THR A 492 5.99 -6.20 -9.32
CA THR A 492 6.65 -7.34 -8.72
C THR A 492 8.02 -7.48 -9.35
N LEU A 493 9.07 -7.48 -8.52
CA LEU A 493 10.40 -7.85 -8.96
C LEU A 493 10.50 -9.38 -8.92
N ASP A 494 10.42 -10.01 -10.09
CA ASP A 494 10.50 -11.46 -10.20
C ASP A 494 11.95 -11.99 -10.26
N VAL A 495 12.10 -13.30 -10.45
CA VAL A 495 13.43 -13.95 -10.51
C VAL A 495 14.35 -13.36 -11.59
N ASP A 496 13.82 -12.92 -12.72
CA ASP A 496 14.64 -12.36 -13.80
C ASP A 496 14.97 -10.89 -13.52
N ASP A 497 14.05 -10.12 -12.92
CA ASP A 497 14.32 -8.74 -12.47
C ASP A 497 15.37 -8.69 -11.36
N LEU A 498 15.24 -9.56 -10.35
CA LEU A 498 16.18 -9.64 -9.24
C LEU A 498 17.59 -9.97 -9.72
N LYS A 499 17.75 -10.85 -10.73
CA LYS A 499 19.06 -11.11 -11.34
C LYS A 499 19.65 -9.87 -11.99
N ILE A 500 18.84 -9.06 -12.68
CA ILE A 500 19.31 -7.83 -13.30
C ILE A 500 19.83 -6.87 -12.22
N LEU A 501 19.12 -6.78 -11.09
CA LEU A 501 19.53 -5.93 -9.97
C LEU A 501 20.79 -6.46 -9.26
N GLU A 502 20.91 -7.78 -9.02
CA GLU A 502 22.14 -8.39 -8.48
C GLU A 502 23.34 -8.14 -9.41
N GLU A 503 23.16 -8.30 -10.73
CA GLU A 503 24.25 -8.16 -11.71
C GLU A 503 24.68 -6.70 -11.93
N LYS A 504 23.74 -5.76 -11.88
CA LYS A 504 23.99 -4.36 -12.25
C LYS A 504 24.31 -3.46 -11.06
N TYR A 505 23.67 -3.72 -9.93
CA TYR A 505 23.74 -2.87 -8.73
C TYR A 505 24.32 -3.61 -7.53
N GLY A 506 24.82 -4.83 -7.71
CA GLY A 506 25.30 -5.63 -6.58
C GLY A 506 24.21 -5.88 -5.54
N LEU A 507 22.93 -5.94 -5.95
CA LEU A 507 21.83 -6.15 -4.99
C LEU A 507 22.09 -7.42 -4.17
N GLN A 508 22.09 -7.28 -2.85
CA GLN A 508 22.43 -8.34 -1.91
C GLN A 508 21.56 -8.24 -0.66
N ILE A 509 21.63 -9.29 0.17
CA ILE A 509 20.97 -9.31 1.46
C ILE A 509 21.96 -9.71 2.57
N LYS A 510 21.95 -8.94 3.66
CA LYS A 510 22.72 -9.20 4.88
C LYS A 510 21.83 -9.87 5.91
N THR A 511 22.11 -11.12 6.29
CA THR A 511 21.23 -11.91 7.18
C THR A 511 21.65 -11.90 8.64
N ASP A 512 22.88 -11.46 8.95
CA ASP A 512 23.48 -11.53 10.29
C ASP A 512 23.80 -10.13 10.84
N GLY A 513 22.95 -9.14 10.54
CA GLY A 513 23.11 -7.74 10.97
C GLY A 513 23.88 -6.85 9.98
N TYR A 514 23.99 -5.56 10.29
CA TYR A 514 24.54 -4.55 9.36
C TYR A 514 26.02 -4.79 9.01
N ASN A 515 26.80 -5.30 9.97
CA ASN A 515 28.22 -5.56 9.80
C ASN A 515 28.53 -6.94 9.19
N SER A 516 27.51 -7.70 8.76
CA SER A 516 27.72 -8.98 8.09
C SER A 516 28.12 -8.81 6.62
N GLU A 517 28.68 -9.86 6.02
CA GLU A 517 28.84 -9.92 4.57
C GLU A 517 27.46 -10.06 3.91
N GLY A 518 27.29 -9.43 2.75
CA GLY A 518 26.11 -9.61 1.92
C GLY A 518 26.14 -10.95 1.18
N SER A 519 24.96 -11.48 0.90
CA SER A 519 24.76 -12.72 0.13
C SER A 519 23.77 -12.49 -1.00
N SER A 520 23.77 -13.38 -1.99
CA SER A 520 22.77 -13.33 -3.06
C SER A 520 21.36 -13.56 -2.50
N LEU A 521 20.38 -12.83 -3.01
CA LEU A 521 18.96 -13.01 -2.69
C LEU A 521 18.52 -14.46 -2.96
N PHE A 522 19.03 -15.07 -4.03
CA PHE A 522 18.71 -16.46 -4.37
C PHE A 522 19.33 -17.47 -3.41
N GLU A 523 20.49 -17.17 -2.82
CA GLU A 523 21.09 -18.01 -1.78
C GLU A 523 20.29 -17.93 -0.47
N ALA A 524 19.72 -16.76 -0.17
CA ALA A 524 18.74 -16.58 0.91
C ALA A 524 17.36 -17.20 0.59
N GLY A 525 17.14 -17.65 -0.65
CA GLY A 525 15.91 -18.29 -1.10
C GLY A 525 14.81 -17.31 -1.50
N ILE A 526 15.13 -16.03 -1.66
CA ILE A 526 14.22 -14.99 -2.13
C ILE A 526 14.07 -15.13 -3.65
N THR A 527 12.83 -15.18 -4.11
CA THR A 527 12.51 -15.34 -5.54
C THR A 527 11.64 -14.23 -6.10
N GLU A 528 11.04 -13.41 -5.24
CA GLU A 528 10.08 -12.38 -5.65
C GLU A 528 10.05 -11.28 -4.59
N ILE A 529 9.99 -10.01 -4.98
CA ILE A 529 9.70 -8.88 -4.10
C ILE A 529 8.53 -8.10 -4.68
N ASN A 530 7.42 -8.07 -3.96
CA ASN A 530 6.24 -7.28 -4.31
C ASN A 530 6.39 -5.85 -3.79
N LEU A 531 6.42 -4.90 -4.72
CA LEU A 531 6.40 -3.48 -4.42
C LEU A 531 4.94 -3.08 -4.17
N ALA A 532 4.70 -2.30 -3.12
CA ALA A 532 3.35 -1.86 -2.82
C ALA A 532 2.76 -1.02 -3.96
N THR A 533 1.48 -1.25 -4.21
CA THR A 533 0.68 -0.47 -5.19
C THR A 533 0.31 0.92 -4.67
N THR A 534 0.48 1.17 -3.37
CA THR A 534 0.23 2.44 -2.70
C THR A 534 1.52 3.01 -2.13
N ASP A 535 1.67 4.33 -2.16
CA ASP A 535 2.81 5.02 -1.54
C ASP A 535 2.53 5.39 -0.07
N GLU A 536 1.33 5.07 0.43
CA GLU A 536 0.90 5.31 1.81
C GLU A 536 1.60 4.36 2.79
N THR A 537 2.23 4.94 3.82
CA THR A 537 2.94 4.20 4.86
C THR A 537 2.31 4.40 6.24
N THR A 538 2.49 3.43 7.13
CA THR A 538 2.06 3.50 8.53
C THR A 538 3.26 3.40 9.45
N LEU A 539 3.45 4.42 10.29
CA LEU A 539 4.53 4.47 11.29
C LEU A 539 4.06 3.94 12.65
N HIS A 540 4.74 2.92 13.16
CA HIS A 540 4.57 2.33 14.49
C HIS A 540 5.70 2.78 15.39
N LYS A 541 5.40 3.69 16.33
CA LYS A 541 6.44 4.27 17.18
C LYS A 541 6.93 3.32 18.26
N ASN A 542 8.24 3.32 18.52
CA ASN A 542 8.91 2.54 19.56
C ASN A 542 8.45 1.07 19.54
N TYR A 543 8.43 0.47 18.35
CA TYR A 543 7.76 -0.80 18.11
C TYR A 543 8.38 -1.96 18.89
N ASP A 544 9.67 -1.84 19.20
CA ASP A 544 10.50 -2.85 19.86
C ASP A 544 10.91 -2.47 21.30
N SER A 545 10.37 -1.36 21.83
CA SER A 545 10.75 -0.78 23.13
C SER A 545 12.22 -0.32 23.25
N LYS A 546 12.93 -0.15 22.13
CA LYS A 546 14.33 0.31 22.07
C LYS A 546 14.47 1.69 21.42
N SER A 547 13.35 2.38 21.23
CA SER A 547 13.21 3.65 20.54
C SER A 547 13.33 3.59 19.02
N ASN A 548 13.32 2.39 18.43
CA ASN A 548 13.22 2.27 16.98
C ASN A 548 11.75 2.36 16.57
N ASP A 549 11.47 3.02 15.45
CA ASP A 549 10.14 3.04 14.85
C ASP A 549 10.09 2.05 13.68
N LEU A 550 8.93 1.48 13.40
CA LEU A 550 8.71 0.57 12.27
C LEU A 550 7.75 1.23 11.29
N MET A 551 8.15 1.34 10.03
CA MET A 551 7.28 1.85 8.96
C MET A 551 6.88 0.69 8.04
N THR A 552 5.58 0.46 7.94
CA THR A 552 4.99 -0.60 7.11
C THR A 552 4.24 -0.01 5.92
N GLN A 553 4.24 -0.70 4.79
CA GLN A 553 3.49 -0.32 3.59
C GLN A 553 2.56 -1.46 3.15
N GLU A 554 1.30 -1.16 2.87
CA GLU A 554 0.32 -2.19 2.49
C GLU A 554 0.68 -2.80 1.12
N GLY A 555 0.87 -4.12 1.08
CA GLY A 555 1.27 -4.85 -0.13
C GLY A 555 2.78 -5.01 -0.32
N ALA A 556 3.61 -4.49 0.60
CA ALA A 556 5.03 -4.77 0.65
C ALA A 556 5.29 -6.19 1.17
N THR A 557 5.37 -7.16 0.27
CA THR A 557 5.65 -8.57 0.59
C THR A 557 6.76 -9.14 -0.28
N PHE A 558 7.31 -10.28 0.10
CA PHE A 558 8.30 -10.99 -0.72
C PHE A 558 8.09 -12.50 -0.60
N VAL A 559 8.57 -13.26 -1.59
CA VAL A 559 8.52 -14.73 -1.55
C VAL A 559 9.89 -15.27 -1.23
N VAL A 560 9.98 -16.00 -0.12
CA VAL A 560 11.20 -16.70 0.32
C VAL A 560 10.90 -18.17 0.57
N ASN A 561 11.68 -19.05 -0.05
CA ASN A 561 11.49 -20.50 0.01
C ASN A 561 10.05 -20.94 -0.37
N GLY A 562 9.38 -20.17 -1.24
CA GLY A 562 8.00 -20.41 -1.67
C GLY A 562 6.91 -19.96 -0.68
N GLU A 563 7.28 -19.26 0.40
CA GLU A 563 6.34 -18.65 1.33
C GLU A 563 6.35 -17.12 1.20
N GLU A 564 5.18 -16.51 1.20
CA GLU A 564 5.02 -15.06 1.21
C GLU A 564 5.25 -14.51 2.62
N ARG A 565 6.04 -13.44 2.72
CA ARG A 565 6.50 -12.77 3.94
C ARG A 565 6.41 -11.25 3.80
N GLU A 566 6.50 -10.53 4.91
CA GLU A 566 6.45 -9.07 4.94
C GLU A 566 7.86 -8.48 5.08
N TYR A 567 8.10 -7.34 4.44
CA TYR A 567 9.28 -6.51 4.69
C TYR A 567 8.83 -5.12 5.13
N ALA A 568 9.67 -4.45 5.91
CA ALA A 568 9.35 -3.17 6.50
C ALA A 568 10.59 -2.28 6.59
N ASP A 569 10.38 -0.97 6.70
CA ASP A 569 11.45 -0.01 6.93
C ASP A 569 11.62 0.23 8.43
N ILE A 570 12.83 0.04 8.96
CA ILE A 570 13.15 0.24 10.37
C ILE A 570 13.84 1.59 10.54
N TRP A 571 13.21 2.50 11.27
CA TRP A 571 13.79 3.78 11.65
C TRP A 571 14.61 3.62 12.93
N HIS A 572 15.92 3.38 12.77
CA HIS A 572 16.84 3.17 13.87
C HIS A 572 17.08 4.47 14.64
N ALA A 573 16.91 4.45 15.96
CA ALA A 573 17.32 5.57 16.79
C ALA A 573 18.84 5.57 16.97
N MET A 574 19.50 6.63 16.52
CA MET A 574 20.90 6.88 16.81
C MET A 574 21.06 7.24 18.29
N LYS A 575 21.90 6.48 18.99
CA LYS A 575 22.08 6.65 20.44
C LYS A 575 23.28 7.54 20.70
N ASP A 576 23.04 8.64 21.41
CA ASP A 576 24.10 9.44 21.99
C ASP A 576 24.97 8.55 22.91
N GLU A 577 26.29 8.56 22.72
CA GLU A 577 27.27 7.86 23.58
C GLU A 577 27.22 8.33 25.05
#